data_AF-A0A7S0EQA0-F1
#
_entry.id   AF-A0A7S0EQA0-F1
#
_cell.length_a   1.000
_cell.length_b   1.000
_cell.length_c   1.000
_cell.angle_alpha   90.00
_cell.angle_beta   90.00
_cell.angle_gamma   90.00
#
_symmetry.space_group_name_H-M   'P 1'
#
loop_
_entity.id
_entity.type
_entity.pdbx_description
1 polymer ?
#
loop_
_entity_poly.entity_id
_entity_poly.type
_entity_poly.pdbx_seq_one_letter_code
_entity_poly.pdbx_strand_id
1 'polypeptide(L)'
;MMLTNLLTTAAGLPSAAARPVLASPRGSSIRIPLPVAERTLSPVEALLLAAFRWQTQQQTGCKSDEPGFAGMLEELREYQRGHSVQEQAAASGNIMEALSGPFPPVFKRFAAQPWAPSSLSYCTTLILGFLVGEMTLTEREAGDSRGGGVLVQKCAVLEHSGCSGLCVHMCKLPTERMFAEKWGMPLRMQPNFETCECQLSFGVSPPPLKQDTTLPTGCIGSCPLAQSHPLPQAAAAPLAVSNLEVFLNRDR
;
A
#
# COMPACT_ATOMS: atom_id res chain seq x y z
N MET A 1 36.81 -0.83 54.21
CA MET A 1 36.02 0.34 53.78
C MET A 1 34.86 -0.16 52.93
N MET A 2 33.65 0.06 53.45
CA MET A 2 32.28 0.00 52.89
C MET A 2 32.07 -0.68 51.51
N LEU A 3 31.38 -1.81 51.42
CA LEU A 3 29.90 -2.02 51.45
C LEU A 3 29.14 -1.41 50.25
N THR A 4 28.45 -2.33 49.55
CA THR A 4 27.09 -2.24 48.97
C THR A 4 26.82 -1.59 47.60
N ASN A 5 26.26 -2.45 46.74
CA ASN A 5 25.04 -2.30 45.93
C ASN A 5 24.98 -1.28 44.79
N LEU A 6 24.98 -1.82 43.56
CA LEU A 6 24.19 -1.29 42.44
C LEU A 6 23.52 -2.48 41.72
N LEU A 7 22.42 -2.93 42.32
CA LEU A 7 21.46 -3.92 41.82
C LEU A 7 20.07 -3.30 41.94
N THR A 8 19.70 -2.45 40.98
CA THR A 8 18.33 -1.93 40.75
C THR A 8 18.38 -1.26 39.37
N THR A 9 17.65 -1.67 38.32
CA THR A 9 16.20 -1.78 38.25
C THR A 9 15.79 -2.76 37.15
N ALA A 10 15.29 -3.93 37.54
CA ALA A 10 14.30 -4.66 36.75
C ALA A 10 12.93 -4.08 37.11
N ALA A 11 12.33 -3.29 36.22
CA ALA A 11 10.95 -2.84 36.39
C ALA A 11 10.28 -2.62 35.03
N GLY A 12 9.36 -3.52 34.70
CA GLY A 12 8.11 -3.17 34.00
C GLY A 12 8.16 -3.11 32.48
N LEU A 13 7.98 -4.26 31.83
CA LEU A 13 7.21 -4.30 30.58
C LEU A 13 5.76 -3.88 30.88
N PRO A 14 5.19 -2.87 30.20
CA PRO A 14 3.76 -2.80 30.07
C PRO A 14 3.31 -3.86 29.05
N SER A 15 2.65 -4.87 29.58
CA SER A 15 1.88 -5.90 28.88
C SER A 15 1.10 -5.30 27.71
N ALA A 16 1.33 -5.81 26.50
CA ALA A 16 0.52 -5.51 25.33
C ALA A 16 -0.93 -5.90 25.64
N ALA A 17 -1.76 -4.91 25.92
CA ALA A 17 -3.19 -5.10 26.10
C ALA A 17 -3.73 -5.76 24.83
N ALA A 18 -4.16 -7.02 24.97
CA ALA A 18 -4.82 -7.76 23.92
C ALA A 18 -6.09 -7.00 23.53
N ARG A 19 -6.07 -6.33 22.36
CA ARG A 19 -7.28 -5.81 21.75
C ARG A 19 -8.19 -6.98 21.42
N PRO A 20 -9.50 -6.92 21.75
CA PRO A 20 -10.42 -8.00 21.45
C PRO A 20 -10.48 -8.15 19.93
N VAL A 21 -10.09 -9.33 19.44
CA VAL A 21 -10.37 -9.78 18.08
C VAL A 21 -11.89 -9.90 17.98
N LEU A 22 -12.53 -8.92 17.34
CA LEU A 22 -13.92 -9.05 16.93
C LEU A 22 -13.98 -10.24 15.98
N ALA A 23 -14.58 -11.33 16.45
CA ALA A 23 -14.88 -12.48 15.62
C ALA A 23 -15.75 -12.01 14.44
N SER A 24 -15.17 -12.04 13.24
CA SER A 24 -15.90 -11.79 12.00
C SER A 24 -17.06 -12.79 11.92
N PRO A 25 -18.31 -12.35 11.72
CA PRO A 25 -19.42 -13.27 11.54
C PRO A 25 -19.14 -14.10 10.29
N ARG A 26 -19.12 -15.44 10.45
CA ARG A 26 -19.17 -16.40 9.35
C ARG A 26 -20.54 -16.29 8.66
N GLY A 27 -20.76 -15.20 7.95
CA GLY A 27 -21.95 -14.93 7.14
C GLY A 27 -21.53 -14.90 5.68
N SER A 28 -21.83 -15.99 4.96
CA SER A 28 -21.98 -16.06 3.49
C SER A 28 -21.30 -14.93 2.70
N SER A 29 -19.97 -14.99 2.63
CA SER A 29 -19.18 -14.15 1.73
C SER A 29 -19.62 -14.46 0.30
N ILE A 30 -20.17 -13.49 -0.40
CA ILE A 30 -20.18 -13.51 -1.86
C ILE A 30 -18.70 -13.53 -2.25
N ARG A 31 -18.16 -14.73 -2.52
CA ARG A 31 -16.86 -14.90 -3.16
C ARG A 31 -17.02 -14.38 -4.57
N ILE A 32 -16.76 -13.10 -4.75
CA ILE A 32 -16.69 -12.50 -6.08
C ILE A 32 -15.47 -13.12 -6.74
N PRO A 33 -15.64 -13.94 -7.79
CA PRO A 33 -14.52 -14.57 -8.48
C PRO A 33 -13.61 -13.48 -8.98
N LEU A 34 -12.35 -13.52 -8.54
CA LEU A 34 -11.29 -12.68 -9.09
C LEU A 34 -10.87 -13.32 -10.42
N PRO A 35 -11.02 -12.65 -11.57
CA PRO A 35 -10.41 -13.13 -12.80
C PRO A 35 -8.90 -12.90 -12.67
N VAL A 36 -8.19 -13.84 -12.05
CA VAL A 36 -6.72 -13.79 -11.95
C VAL A 36 -6.16 -14.51 -13.16
N ALA A 37 -5.61 -13.77 -14.12
CA ALA A 37 -4.71 -14.37 -15.09
C ALA A 37 -3.48 -14.82 -14.31
N GLU A 38 -3.26 -16.14 -14.18
CA GLU A 38 -2.11 -16.69 -13.49
C GLU A 38 -0.83 -16.26 -14.21
N ARG A 39 -0.19 -15.20 -13.72
CA ARG A 39 1.22 -14.96 -14.04
C ARG A 39 2.05 -16.07 -13.41
N THR A 40 2.91 -16.68 -14.21
CA THR A 40 3.88 -17.66 -13.72
C THR A 40 4.96 -16.91 -12.95
N LEU A 41 4.88 -16.96 -11.62
CA LEU A 41 5.89 -16.37 -10.74
C LEU A 41 7.14 -17.26 -10.76
N SER A 42 8.31 -16.64 -10.86
CA SER A 42 9.56 -17.32 -10.57
C SER A 42 9.60 -17.78 -9.10
N PRO A 43 10.45 -18.76 -8.73
CA PRO A 43 10.55 -19.20 -7.34
C PRO A 43 10.89 -18.07 -6.35
N VAL A 44 11.68 -17.09 -6.79
CA VAL A 44 12.02 -15.90 -5.98
C VAL A 44 10.80 -15.01 -5.79
N GLU A 45 10.04 -14.74 -6.85
CA GLU A 45 8.82 -13.95 -6.76
C GLU A 45 7.73 -14.65 -5.94
N ALA A 46 7.62 -15.97 -6.03
CA ALA A 46 6.72 -16.76 -5.20
C ALA A 46 7.10 -16.66 -3.71
N LEU A 47 8.40 -16.68 -3.38
CA LEU A 47 8.88 -16.46 -2.02
C LEU A 47 8.60 -15.03 -1.52
N LEU A 48 8.85 -14.02 -2.36
CA LEU A 48 8.55 -12.62 -2.02
C LEU A 48 7.05 -12.40 -1.80
N LEU A 49 6.21 -13.00 -2.64
CA LEU A 49 4.76 -12.98 -2.48
C LEU A 49 4.34 -13.66 -1.18
N ALA A 50 4.89 -14.82 -0.87
CA ALA A 50 4.60 -15.53 0.37
C ALA A 50 5.00 -14.70 1.60
N ALA A 51 6.16 -14.05 1.58
CA ALA A 51 6.61 -13.17 2.66
C ALA A 51 5.71 -11.93 2.80
N PHE A 52 5.35 -11.28 1.70
CA PHE A 52 4.44 -10.14 1.68
C PHE A 52 3.05 -10.52 2.22
N ARG A 53 2.50 -11.65 1.75
CA ARG A 53 1.21 -12.17 2.20
C ARG A 53 1.25 -12.53 3.67
N TRP A 54 2.30 -13.23 4.12
CA TRP A 54 2.49 -13.51 5.55
C TRP A 54 2.47 -12.23 6.38
N GLN A 55 3.21 -11.19 5.98
CA GLN A 55 3.19 -9.91 6.70
C GLN A 55 1.81 -9.24 6.66
N THR A 56 1.10 -9.34 5.54
CA THR A 56 -0.28 -8.84 5.41
C THR A 56 -1.20 -9.52 6.42
N GLN A 57 -1.12 -10.85 6.55
CA GLN A 57 -1.90 -11.61 7.53
C GLN A 57 -1.54 -11.22 8.97
N GLN A 58 -0.27 -10.92 9.26
CA GLN A 58 0.15 -10.47 10.59
C GLN A 58 -0.43 -9.11 10.96
N GLN A 59 -0.61 -8.20 10.00
CA GLN A 59 -1.15 -6.86 10.25
C GLN A 59 -2.68 -6.80 10.19
N THR A 60 -3.31 -7.63 9.36
CA THR A 60 -4.76 -7.60 9.10
C THR A 60 -5.54 -8.65 9.89
N GLY A 61 -4.91 -9.76 10.25
CA GLY A 61 -5.57 -10.94 10.83
C GLY A 61 -6.42 -11.75 9.84
N CYS A 62 -6.63 -11.26 8.62
CA CYS A 62 -7.38 -11.95 7.57
C CYS A 62 -6.55 -13.09 6.98
N LYS A 63 -7.19 -14.24 6.73
CA LYS A 63 -6.55 -15.42 6.12
C LYS A 63 -7.52 -16.08 5.14
N SER A 64 -7.04 -16.33 3.92
CA SER A 64 -7.76 -17.09 2.89
C SER A 64 -7.15 -18.48 2.70
N ASP A 65 -8.01 -19.48 2.44
CA ASP A 65 -7.59 -20.82 2.03
C ASP A 65 -7.04 -20.86 0.59
N GLU A 66 -7.34 -19.85 -0.21
CA GLU A 66 -6.86 -19.72 -1.59
C GLU A 66 -5.34 -19.44 -1.60
N PRO A 67 -4.53 -20.16 -2.38
CA PRO A 67 -3.09 -19.93 -2.43
C PRO A 67 -2.69 -18.68 -3.23
N GLY A 68 -1.42 -18.32 -3.14
CA GLY A 68 -0.78 -17.34 -4.03
C GLY A 68 -1.41 -15.94 -3.99
N PHE A 69 -1.45 -15.31 -5.17
CA PHE A 69 -1.85 -13.92 -5.33
C PHE A 69 -3.35 -13.72 -5.17
N ALA A 70 -4.16 -14.69 -5.63
CA ALA A 70 -5.61 -14.66 -5.49
C ALA A 70 -6.02 -14.62 -4.01
N GLY A 71 -5.46 -15.50 -3.17
CA GLY A 71 -5.74 -15.49 -1.73
C GLY A 71 -5.29 -14.23 -1.02
N MET A 72 -4.15 -13.64 -1.41
CA MET A 72 -3.72 -12.34 -0.89
C MET A 72 -4.74 -11.23 -1.21
N LEU A 73 -5.32 -11.23 -2.41
CA LEU A 73 -6.35 -10.25 -2.78
C LEU A 73 -7.67 -10.48 -2.03
N GLU A 74 -8.05 -11.74 -1.77
CA GLU A 74 -9.19 -12.06 -0.93
C GLU A 74 -9.02 -11.50 0.49
N GLU A 75 -7.84 -11.71 1.09
CA GLU A 75 -7.49 -11.20 2.42
C GLU A 75 -7.55 -9.66 2.48
N LEU A 76 -6.97 -8.99 1.49
CA LEU A 76 -7.00 -7.53 1.39
C LEU A 76 -8.42 -6.98 1.24
N ARG A 77 -9.27 -7.62 0.41
CA ARG A 77 -10.67 -7.23 0.24
C ARG A 77 -11.50 -7.48 1.49
N GLU A 78 -11.26 -8.59 2.19
CA GLU A 78 -11.92 -8.86 3.47
C GLU A 78 -11.58 -7.77 4.47
N TYR A 79 -10.30 -7.42 4.60
CA TYR A 79 -9.86 -6.34 5.47
C TYR A 79 -10.51 -5.01 5.09
N GLN A 80 -10.50 -4.65 3.80
CA GLN A 80 -11.08 -3.41 3.29
C GLN A 80 -12.56 -3.25 3.65
N ARG A 81 -13.37 -4.33 3.58
CA ARG A 81 -14.82 -4.26 3.84
C ARG A 81 -15.16 -3.95 5.30
N GLY A 82 -14.30 -4.36 6.24
CA GLY A 82 -14.55 -4.23 7.68
C GLY A 82 -13.89 -3.01 8.33
N HIS A 83 -13.02 -2.29 7.61
CA HIS A 83 -12.15 -1.28 8.21
C HIS A 83 -12.29 0.08 7.53
N SER A 84 -12.08 1.14 8.31
CA SER A 84 -12.03 2.50 7.80
C SER A 84 -10.83 2.74 6.86
N VAL A 85 -10.92 3.79 6.06
CA VAL A 85 -9.83 4.22 5.18
C VAL A 85 -8.53 4.49 5.95
N GLN A 86 -8.63 5.01 7.18
CA GLN A 86 -7.50 5.29 8.05
C GLN A 86 -6.83 4.01 8.53
N GLU A 87 -7.60 3.01 8.92
CA GLU A 87 -7.09 1.70 9.33
C GLU A 87 -6.44 0.96 8.15
N GLN A 88 -7.07 1.01 6.98
CA GLN A 88 -6.51 0.50 5.72
C GLN A 88 -5.14 1.13 5.40
N ALA A 89 -5.04 2.46 5.50
CA ALA A 89 -3.79 3.16 5.25
C ALA A 89 -2.72 2.83 6.29
N ALA A 90 -3.09 2.73 7.57
CA ALA A 90 -2.18 2.37 8.65
C ALA A 90 -1.66 0.94 8.53
N ALA A 91 -2.54 -0.03 8.23
CA ALA A 91 -2.14 -1.41 8.01
C ALA A 91 -1.14 -1.52 6.86
N SER A 92 -1.39 -0.83 5.74
CA SER A 92 -0.48 -0.81 4.59
C SER A 92 0.87 -0.18 4.93
N GLY A 93 0.86 0.93 5.68
CA GLY A 93 2.07 1.55 6.22
C GLY A 93 2.89 0.58 7.08
N ASN A 94 2.24 -0.13 7.99
CA ASN A 94 2.89 -1.11 8.88
C ASN A 94 3.45 -2.33 8.13
N ILE A 95 2.74 -2.80 7.09
CA ILE A 95 3.24 -3.87 6.21
C ILE A 95 4.55 -3.43 5.55
N MET A 96 4.56 -2.24 4.93
CA MET A 96 5.76 -1.74 4.25
C MET A 96 6.89 -1.41 5.23
N GLU A 97 6.60 -0.86 6.42
CA GLU A 97 7.60 -0.60 7.46
C GLU A 97 8.25 -1.90 7.95
N ALA A 98 7.45 -2.94 8.20
CA ALA A 98 7.98 -4.23 8.62
C ALA A 98 8.82 -4.93 7.52
N LEU A 99 8.39 -4.86 6.26
CA LEU A 99 9.13 -5.45 5.13
C LEU A 99 10.40 -4.70 4.79
N SER A 100 10.42 -3.37 4.98
CA SER A 100 11.61 -2.55 4.74
C SER A 100 12.63 -2.60 5.91
N GLY A 101 12.19 -3.00 7.12
CA GLY A 101 13.07 -3.20 8.26
C GLY A 101 13.89 -1.95 8.60
N PRO A 102 15.19 -2.06 8.89
CA PRO A 102 16.04 -0.90 9.21
C PRO A 102 16.50 -0.11 7.98
N PHE A 103 16.05 -0.46 6.76
CA PHE A 103 16.54 0.13 5.52
C PHE A 103 16.14 1.59 5.31
N PRO A 104 14.89 2.05 5.57
CA PRO A 104 14.49 3.44 5.33
C PRO A 104 15.36 4.49 6.03
N PRO A 105 15.69 4.40 7.34
CA PRO A 105 16.57 5.38 7.98
C PRO A 105 18.01 5.35 7.47
N VAL A 106 18.49 4.20 6.98
CA VAL A 106 19.80 4.10 6.32
C VAL A 106 19.76 4.81 4.97
N PHE A 107 18.75 4.53 4.15
CA PHE A 107 18.56 5.15 2.84
C PHE A 107 18.39 6.67 2.95
N LYS A 108 17.65 7.15 3.97
CA LYS A 108 17.38 8.58 4.21
C LYS A 108 18.65 9.43 4.28
N ARG A 109 19.79 8.86 4.69
CA ARG A 109 21.10 9.54 4.72
C ARG A 109 21.62 9.91 3.32
N PHE A 110 21.18 9.18 2.30
CA PHE A 110 21.61 9.33 0.91
C PHE A 110 20.48 9.77 -0.02
N ALA A 111 19.25 9.94 0.50
CA ALA A 111 18.08 10.30 -0.30
C ALA A 111 18.24 11.64 -1.05
N ALA A 112 19.04 12.57 -0.53
CA ALA A 112 19.32 13.85 -1.20
C ALA A 112 20.30 13.75 -2.38
N GLN A 113 20.91 12.57 -2.62
CA GLN A 113 21.89 12.41 -3.69
C GLN A 113 21.20 12.39 -5.08
N PRO A 114 21.81 13.01 -6.12
CA PRO A 114 21.18 13.09 -7.45
C PRO A 114 20.85 11.74 -8.08
N TRP A 115 21.63 10.71 -7.78
CA TRP A 115 21.45 9.35 -8.29
C TRP A 115 20.35 8.56 -7.56
N ALA A 116 19.96 8.97 -6.35
CA ALA A 116 19.09 8.19 -5.47
C ALA A 116 17.71 7.85 -6.09
N PRO A 117 17.01 8.78 -6.76
CA PRO A 117 15.74 8.44 -7.42
C PRO A 117 15.90 7.42 -8.53
N SER A 118 16.96 7.53 -9.33
CA SER A 118 17.24 6.59 -10.43
C SER A 118 17.55 5.20 -9.89
N SER A 119 18.40 5.10 -8.86
CA SER A 119 18.70 3.82 -8.23
C SER A 119 17.47 3.18 -7.59
N LEU A 120 16.61 3.97 -6.94
CA LEU A 120 15.38 3.48 -6.35
C LEU A 120 14.40 2.99 -7.41
N SER A 121 14.24 3.71 -8.53
CA SER A 121 13.41 3.26 -9.66
C SER A 121 13.89 1.91 -10.21
N TYR A 122 15.20 1.73 -10.38
CA TYR A 122 15.79 0.47 -10.81
C TYR A 122 15.55 -0.65 -9.78
N CYS A 123 15.84 -0.41 -8.50
CA CYS A 123 15.59 -1.39 -7.44
C CYS A 123 14.11 -1.79 -7.37
N THR A 124 13.19 -0.83 -7.53
CA THR A 124 11.75 -1.09 -7.57
C THR A 124 11.38 -2.09 -8.67
N THR A 125 11.95 -1.98 -9.86
CA THR A 125 11.70 -2.94 -10.95
C THR A 125 12.13 -4.38 -10.61
N LEU A 126 13.13 -4.54 -9.74
CA LEU A 126 13.62 -5.86 -9.33
C LEU A 126 12.80 -6.47 -8.20
N ILE A 127 12.31 -5.64 -7.26
CA ILE A 127 11.71 -6.13 -6.01
C ILE A 127 10.18 -6.11 -6.01
N LEU A 128 9.51 -5.25 -6.79
CA LEU A 128 8.03 -5.14 -6.77
C LEU A 128 7.32 -5.90 -7.89
N GLY A 129 8.08 -6.52 -8.81
CA GLY A 129 7.53 -7.26 -9.95
C GLY A 129 6.50 -8.30 -9.53
N PHE A 130 6.82 -9.07 -8.47
CA PHE A 130 5.95 -10.10 -7.91
C PHE A 130 4.59 -9.58 -7.41
N LEU A 131 4.44 -8.28 -7.13
CA LEU A 131 3.24 -7.68 -6.55
C LEU A 131 2.44 -6.94 -7.61
N VAL A 132 3.07 -5.98 -8.30
CA VAL A 132 2.36 -5.08 -9.22
C VAL A 132 2.39 -5.53 -10.66
N GLY A 133 3.36 -6.34 -11.08
CA GLY A 133 3.49 -6.83 -12.46
C GLY A 133 4.67 -6.22 -13.20
N GLU A 134 4.61 -6.26 -14.53
CA GLU A 134 5.68 -5.76 -15.40
C GLU A 134 5.88 -4.25 -15.22
N MET A 135 7.16 -3.86 -15.13
CA MET A 135 7.57 -2.49 -14.93
C MET A 135 8.65 -2.10 -15.92
N THR A 136 8.54 -0.89 -16.45
CA THR A 136 9.54 -0.29 -17.34
C THR A 136 10.07 0.99 -16.73
N LEU A 137 11.38 1.22 -16.84
CA LEU A 137 11.98 2.48 -16.41
C LEU A 137 11.55 3.62 -17.34
N THR A 138 11.20 4.75 -16.76
CA THR A 138 10.77 5.96 -17.49
C THR A 138 11.44 7.21 -16.92
N GLU A 139 11.18 8.33 -17.57
CA GLU A 139 11.47 9.65 -17.02
C GLU A 139 10.66 9.91 -15.75
N ARG A 140 11.22 10.72 -14.85
CA ARG A 140 10.59 11.07 -13.58
C ARG A 140 9.34 11.93 -13.78
N GLU A 141 9.42 12.93 -14.64
CA GLU A 141 8.30 13.73 -15.14
C GLU A 141 8.52 13.98 -16.63
N ALA A 142 7.45 14.26 -17.37
CA ALA A 142 7.55 14.51 -18.80
C ALA A 142 8.52 15.67 -19.10
N GLY A 143 9.60 15.38 -19.81
CA GLY A 143 10.63 16.39 -20.14
C GLY A 143 11.72 16.57 -19.08
N ASP A 144 11.74 15.75 -18.02
CA ASP A 144 12.89 15.63 -17.13
C ASP A 144 13.85 14.56 -17.69
N SER A 145 15.02 15.00 -18.16
CA SER A 145 16.05 14.09 -18.68
C SER A 145 16.72 13.23 -17.59
N ARG A 146 16.32 13.38 -16.32
CA ARG A 146 16.84 12.59 -15.20
C ARG A 146 15.96 11.37 -14.94
N GLY A 147 16.61 10.23 -14.68
CA GLY A 147 15.93 9.01 -14.27
C GLY A 147 15.22 9.13 -12.92
N GLY A 148 14.39 8.13 -12.62
CA GLY A 148 13.60 8.06 -11.39
C GLY A 148 12.11 7.83 -11.63
N GLY A 149 11.70 7.55 -12.87
CA GLY A 149 10.36 7.09 -13.18
C GLY A 149 10.28 5.57 -13.34
N VAL A 150 9.16 5.00 -12.95
CA VAL A 150 8.79 3.61 -13.24
C VAL A 150 7.34 3.58 -13.69
N LEU A 151 7.08 3.03 -14.88
CA LEU A 151 5.74 2.75 -15.34
C LEU A 151 5.42 1.28 -15.08
N VAL A 152 4.42 1.02 -14.24
CA VAL A 152 3.77 -0.28 -14.14
C VAL A 152 2.84 -0.41 -15.34
N GLN A 153 3.13 -1.34 -16.25
CA GLN A 153 2.39 -1.52 -17.50
C GLN A 153 0.95 -1.97 -17.25
N LYS A 154 0.78 -2.87 -16.27
CA LYS A 154 -0.55 -3.32 -15.84
C LYS A 154 -0.50 -3.77 -14.39
N CYS A 155 -1.08 -2.98 -13.50
CA CYS A 155 -1.05 -3.24 -12.07
C CYS A 155 -1.97 -4.40 -11.72
N ALA A 156 -1.39 -5.57 -11.42
CA ALA A 156 -2.10 -6.79 -11.09
C ALA A 156 -3.06 -6.61 -9.90
N VAL A 157 -2.67 -5.81 -8.90
CA VAL A 157 -3.54 -5.52 -7.75
C VAL A 157 -4.78 -4.72 -8.19
N LEU A 158 -4.62 -3.68 -9.00
CA LEU A 158 -5.74 -2.86 -9.47
C LEU A 158 -6.64 -3.63 -10.45
N GLU A 159 -6.03 -4.33 -11.41
CA GLU A 159 -6.73 -5.13 -12.41
C GLU A 159 -7.60 -6.21 -11.76
N HIS A 160 -7.00 -7.06 -10.94
CA HIS A 160 -7.71 -8.19 -10.36
C HIS A 160 -8.66 -7.73 -9.25
N SER A 161 -8.27 -6.78 -8.40
CA SER A 161 -9.17 -6.28 -7.35
C SER A 161 -10.35 -5.49 -7.92
N GLY A 162 -10.23 -4.86 -9.09
CA GLY A 162 -11.27 -4.01 -9.68
C GLY A 162 -11.73 -2.90 -8.74
N CYS A 163 -10.95 -2.53 -7.72
CA CYS A 163 -11.40 -1.64 -6.65
C CYS A 163 -10.49 -0.42 -6.51
N SER A 164 -11.03 0.75 -6.85
CA SER A 164 -10.33 2.02 -6.65
C SER A 164 -9.99 2.28 -5.18
N GLY A 165 -10.88 1.91 -4.25
CA GLY A 165 -10.66 2.06 -2.82
C GLY A 165 -9.40 1.33 -2.33
N LEU A 166 -9.19 0.09 -2.80
CA LEU A 166 -7.99 -0.67 -2.46
C LEU A 166 -6.72 -0.01 -3.02
N CYS A 167 -6.75 0.40 -4.29
CA CYS A 167 -5.62 1.10 -4.93
C CYS A 167 -5.28 2.41 -4.21
N VAL A 168 -6.27 3.26 -3.93
CA VAL A 168 -6.04 4.59 -3.32
C VAL A 168 -5.61 4.46 -1.86
N HIS A 169 -6.35 3.68 -1.06
CA HIS A 169 -6.20 3.70 0.39
C HIS A 169 -5.24 2.65 0.95
N MET A 170 -4.90 1.61 0.19
CA MET A 170 -3.94 0.59 0.62
C MET A 170 -2.63 0.56 -0.20
N CYS A 171 -2.58 1.23 -1.35
CA CYS A 171 -1.36 1.34 -2.14
C CYS A 171 -0.89 2.79 -2.23
N LYS A 172 -1.57 3.63 -3.03
CA LYS A 172 -1.11 4.99 -3.35
C LYS A 172 -0.80 5.85 -2.12
N LEU A 173 -1.81 6.20 -1.34
CA LEU A 173 -1.64 7.19 -0.27
C LEU A 173 -0.68 6.71 0.84
N PRO A 174 -0.74 5.46 1.30
CA PRO A 174 0.21 4.96 2.28
C PRO A 174 1.64 4.91 1.74
N THR A 175 1.83 4.51 0.48
CA THR A 175 3.17 4.39 -0.12
C THR A 175 3.79 5.77 -0.31
N GLU A 176 3.06 6.74 -0.87
CA GLU A 176 3.53 8.14 -1.01
C GLU A 176 3.94 8.73 0.35
N ARG A 177 3.12 8.51 1.39
CA ARG A 177 3.41 8.93 2.77
C ARG A 177 4.67 8.27 3.32
N MET A 178 4.80 6.94 3.17
CA MET A 178 5.95 6.20 3.68
C MET A 178 7.26 6.72 3.05
N PHE A 179 7.25 6.93 1.74
CA PHE A 179 8.42 7.43 1.03
C PHE A 179 8.83 8.83 1.50
N ALA A 180 7.86 9.74 1.66
CA ALA A 180 8.12 11.08 2.18
C ALA A 180 8.66 11.06 3.63
N GLU A 181 7.98 10.36 4.55
CA GLU A 181 8.27 10.44 5.99
C GLU A 181 9.46 9.55 6.40
N LYS A 182 9.44 8.28 5.97
CA LYS A 182 10.38 7.24 6.46
C LYS A 182 11.62 7.15 5.57
N TRP A 183 11.45 7.20 4.25
CA TRP A 183 12.57 7.10 3.31
C TRP A 183 13.24 8.45 3.04
N GLY A 184 12.54 9.57 3.31
CA GLY A 184 13.05 10.92 3.03
C GLY A 184 13.18 11.23 1.54
N MET A 185 12.43 10.51 0.71
CA MET A 185 12.38 10.71 -0.74
C MET A 185 10.91 10.84 -1.13
N PRO A 186 10.43 12.00 -1.60
CA PRO A 186 9.05 12.11 -2.03
C PRO A 186 8.79 11.18 -3.22
N LEU A 187 7.59 10.60 -3.27
CA LEU A 187 7.14 9.76 -4.37
C LEU A 187 5.75 10.26 -4.78
N ARG A 188 5.56 10.43 -6.08
CA ARG A 188 4.26 10.66 -6.69
C ARG A 188 3.84 9.41 -7.45
N MET A 189 2.63 8.93 -7.21
CA MET A 189 2.04 7.79 -7.92
C MET A 189 0.85 8.27 -8.74
N GLN A 190 0.73 7.85 -9.98
CA GLN A 190 -0.35 8.26 -10.89
C GLN A 190 -0.98 7.01 -11.52
N PRO A 191 -1.98 6.41 -10.85
CA PRO A 191 -2.72 5.28 -11.41
C PRO A 191 -3.66 5.75 -12.52
N ASN A 192 -3.78 4.93 -13.57
CA ASN A 192 -4.84 5.02 -14.57
C ASN A 192 -5.86 3.89 -14.32
N PHE A 193 -7.08 4.27 -13.95
CA PHE A 193 -8.13 3.32 -13.58
C PHE A 193 -8.82 2.64 -14.76
N GLU A 194 -8.58 3.12 -15.99
CA GLU A 194 -9.11 2.52 -17.22
C GLU A 194 -8.13 1.48 -17.79
N THR A 195 -6.84 1.84 -17.87
CA THR A 195 -5.78 0.96 -18.43
C THR A 195 -5.13 0.06 -17.38
N CYS A 196 -5.33 0.35 -16.09
CA CYS A 196 -4.62 -0.25 -14.96
C CYS A 196 -3.12 0.04 -14.91
N GLU A 197 -2.61 1.00 -15.68
CA GLU A 197 -1.23 1.48 -15.58
C GLU A 197 -1.01 2.28 -14.29
N CYS A 198 0.23 2.36 -13.81
CA CYS A 198 0.58 3.25 -12.69
C CYS A 198 1.98 3.83 -12.87
N GLN A 199 2.08 5.15 -13.01
CA GLN A 199 3.35 5.85 -13.07
C GLN A 199 3.84 6.19 -11.66
N LEU A 200 5.03 5.73 -11.30
CA LEU A 200 5.74 6.09 -10.07
C LEU A 200 6.85 7.07 -10.42
N SER A 201 6.93 8.19 -9.71
CA SER A 201 7.91 9.25 -9.93
C SER A 201 8.64 9.56 -8.62
N PHE A 202 9.83 8.97 -8.48
CA PHE A 202 10.67 9.15 -7.30
C PHE A 202 11.34 10.53 -7.31
N GLY A 203 11.38 11.19 -6.15
CA GLY A 203 11.88 12.56 -6.01
C GLY A 203 10.88 13.64 -6.45
N VAL A 204 9.62 13.28 -6.67
CA VAL A 204 8.53 14.22 -6.98
C VAL A 204 7.51 14.17 -5.86
N SER A 205 7.13 15.33 -5.34
CA SER A 205 6.08 15.41 -4.32
C SER A 205 4.70 15.18 -4.95
N PRO A 206 3.84 14.37 -4.32
CA PRO A 206 2.47 14.21 -4.79
C PRO A 206 1.69 15.53 -4.62
N PRO A 207 0.73 15.82 -5.51
CA PRO A 207 -0.15 16.97 -5.33
C PRO A 207 -1.04 16.81 -4.08
N PRO A 208 -1.59 17.91 -3.53
CA PRO A 208 -2.62 17.83 -2.49
C PRO A 208 -3.82 17.01 -2.98
N LEU A 209 -4.44 16.23 -2.08
CA LEU A 209 -5.55 15.32 -2.43
C LEU A 209 -6.69 15.99 -3.22
N LYS A 210 -7.03 17.23 -2.88
CA LYS A 210 -8.10 17.99 -3.56
C LYS A 210 -7.76 18.37 -5.01
N GLN A 211 -6.47 18.36 -5.36
CA GLN A 211 -5.94 18.73 -6.67
C GLN A 211 -5.44 17.51 -7.44
N ASP A 212 -5.49 16.32 -6.84
CA ASP A 212 -5.02 15.11 -7.48
C ASP A 212 -6.07 14.55 -8.45
N THR A 213 -5.89 14.88 -9.72
CA THR A 213 -6.77 14.44 -10.81
C THR A 213 -6.72 12.94 -11.08
N THR A 214 -5.75 12.22 -10.50
CA THR A 214 -5.67 10.77 -10.63
C THR A 214 -6.64 10.07 -9.68
N LEU A 215 -7.16 10.75 -8.65
CA LEU A 215 -8.11 10.15 -7.73
C LEU A 215 -9.50 9.99 -8.39
N PRO A 216 -10.10 8.80 -8.36
CA PRO A 216 -11.41 8.59 -8.96
C PRO A 216 -12.49 9.20 -8.08
N THR A 217 -13.51 9.79 -8.70
CA THR A 217 -14.67 10.37 -7.98
C THR A 217 -15.63 9.29 -7.44
N GLY A 218 -15.44 8.01 -7.80
CA GLY A 218 -16.30 6.91 -7.39
C GLY A 218 -15.73 5.52 -7.69
N CYS A 219 -16.61 4.52 -7.75
CA CYS A 219 -16.24 3.17 -8.17
C CYS A 219 -15.89 3.14 -9.66
N ILE A 220 -14.91 2.32 -10.01
CA ILE A 220 -14.49 2.10 -11.40
C ILE A 220 -15.43 1.10 -12.10
N GLY A 221 -15.48 1.12 -13.43
CA GLY A 221 -16.39 0.26 -14.20
C GLY A 221 -16.17 -1.24 -13.98
N SER A 222 -14.96 -1.65 -13.61
CA SER A 222 -14.60 -3.03 -13.25
C SER A 222 -14.93 -3.40 -11.79
N CYS A 223 -15.54 -2.50 -11.02
CA CYS A 223 -15.87 -2.77 -9.61
C CYS A 223 -16.97 -3.83 -9.50
N PRO A 224 -16.66 -5.00 -8.92
CA PRO A 224 -17.63 -6.09 -8.89
C PRO A 224 -18.87 -5.77 -8.05
N LEU A 225 -18.73 -4.95 -7.00
CA LEU A 225 -19.84 -4.50 -6.17
C LEU A 225 -20.75 -3.51 -6.90
N ALA A 226 -20.17 -2.60 -7.70
CA ALA A 226 -20.93 -1.64 -8.49
C ALA A 226 -21.69 -2.34 -9.63
N GLN A 227 -21.12 -3.41 -10.19
CA GLN A 227 -21.78 -4.24 -11.19
C GLN A 227 -22.92 -5.07 -10.59
N SER A 228 -22.78 -5.59 -9.36
CA SER A 228 -23.83 -6.38 -8.70
C SER A 228 -24.99 -5.54 -8.16
N HIS A 229 -24.74 -4.26 -7.86
CA HIS A 229 -25.76 -3.32 -7.39
C HIS A 229 -25.53 -1.95 -8.04
N PRO A 230 -26.17 -1.65 -9.19
CA PRO A 230 -26.12 -0.32 -9.79
C PRO A 230 -26.75 0.66 -8.81
N LEU A 231 -25.94 1.49 -8.15
CA LEU A 231 -26.44 2.60 -7.35
C LEU A 231 -27.20 3.56 -8.30
N PRO A 232 -28.40 4.04 -7.94
CA PRO A 232 -28.99 5.19 -8.60
C PRO A 232 -27.96 6.32 -8.58
N GLN A 233 -27.69 6.94 -9.74
CA GLN A 233 -26.62 7.90 -9.99
C GLN A 233 -26.63 9.18 -9.10
N ALA A 234 -27.50 9.26 -8.09
CA ALA A 234 -27.66 10.40 -7.19
C ALA A 234 -26.93 10.27 -5.85
N ALA A 235 -26.24 9.17 -5.56
CA ALA A 235 -25.57 8.94 -4.26
C ALA A 235 -24.05 8.76 -4.35
N ALA A 236 -23.39 9.32 -5.37
CA ALA A 236 -21.95 9.53 -5.35
C ALA A 236 -21.61 10.64 -4.35
N ALA A 237 -21.73 10.34 -3.05
CA ALA A 237 -21.14 11.16 -2.02
C ALA A 237 -19.62 11.21 -2.29
N PRO A 238 -19.02 12.40 -2.41
CA PRO A 238 -17.60 12.51 -2.64
C PRO A 238 -16.85 11.76 -1.54
N LEU A 239 -15.84 10.97 -1.91
CA LEU A 239 -14.90 10.36 -0.97
C LEU A 239 -14.41 11.49 -0.03
N ALA A 240 -14.95 11.51 1.19
CA ALA A 240 -14.85 12.67 2.05
C ALA A 240 -13.40 12.86 2.51
N VAL A 241 -12.71 13.78 1.84
CA VAL A 241 -11.38 14.32 2.15
C VAL A 241 -11.32 14.92 3.56
N SER A 242 -12.46 15.08 4.25
CA SER A 242 -12.58 15.80 5.53
C SER A 242 -11.88 15.13 6.71
N ASN A 243 -11.64 13.82 6.69
CA ASN A 243 -11.05 13.12 7.85
C ASN A 243 -9.53 12.93 7.77
N LEU A 244 -8.87 13.34 6.68
CA LEU A 244 -7.40 13.33 6.59
C LEU A 244 -6.80 14.72 6.91
N GLU A 245 -7.54 15.80 6.65
CA GLU A 245 -7.10 17.18 6.95
C GLU A 245 -6.95 17.46 8.46
N VAL A 246 -7.72 16.77 9.31
CA VAL A 246 -7.62 16.93 10.78
C VAL A 246 -6.27 16.44 11.32
N PHE A 247 -5.54 15.60 10.59
CA PHE A 247 -4.22 15.13 11.01
C PHE A 247 -3.07 15.83 10.27
N LEU A 248 -3.23 16.19 8.98
CA LEU A 248 -2.20 16.94 8.25
C LEU A 248 -1.89 18.33 8.85
N ASN A 249 -2.83 18.90 9.62
CA ASN A 249 -2.65 20.16 10.33
C ASN A 249 -2.42 20.02 11.85
N ARG A 250 -2.28 18.80 12.38
CA ARG A 250 -2.13 18.58 13.84
C ARG A 250 -0.70 18.44 14.33
N ASP A 251 0.27 18.46 13.41
CA ASP A 251 1.71 18.47 13.69
C ASP A 251 2.39 19.79 13.25
N ARG A 252 1.66 20.92 13.27
CA ARG A 252 2.21 22.27 13.23
C ARG A 252 2.09 22.95 14.59
#